data_AF-A0A7V2SKQ4-F1
#
_entry.id   AF-A0A7V2SKQ4-F1
#
_cell.length_a   1.000
_cell.length_b   1.000
_cell.length_c   1.000
_cell.angle_alpha   90.00
_cell.angle_beta   90.00
_cell.angle_gamma   90.00
#
_symmetry.space_group_name_H-M   'P 1'
#
loop_
_entity.id
_entity.type
_entity.pdbx_description
1 polymer ?
#
loop_
_entity_poly.entity_id
_entity_poly.type
_entity_poly.pdbx_seq_one_letter_code
_entity_poly.pdbx_strand_id
1 'polypeptide(L)'
;MLRVVKYVLFGIVLLIVVFLAGAYVLPSKVIVSRDILINAPAAKIFPQINDLRKFQAWSPWGRIDPEMKLVFSGAEKGKGQVSAWT
;
A
#
# COMPACT_ATOMS: atom_id res chain seq x y z
N MET A 1 -1.00 -27.27 -40.46
CA MET A 1 -0.16 -26.33 -39.68
C MET A 1 -0.85 -24.98 -39.45
N LEU A 2 -1.20 -24.21 -40.49
CA LEU A 2 -1.84 -22.88 -40.37
C LEU A 2 -3.18 -22.85 -39.60
N ARG A 3 -4.01 -23.89 -39.70
CA ARG A 3 -5.29 -23.97 -38.98
C ARG A 3 -5.12 -24.04 -37.47
N VAL A 4 -4.18 -24.84 -36.99
CA VAL A 4 -3.87 -24.98 -35.56
C VAL A 4 -3.32 -23.67 -35.00
N VAL A 5 -2.39 -23.03 -35.71
CA VAL A 5 -1.84 -21.72 -35.34
C VAL A 5 -2.94 -20.66 -35.23
N LYS A 6 -3.92 -20.65 -36.15
CA LYS A 6 -5.06 -19.74 -36.11
C LYS A 6 -5.91 -19.92 -34.85
N TYR A 7 -6.22 -21.17 -34.45
CA TYR A 7 -7.00 -21.43 -33.25
C TYR A 7 -6.24 -21.08 -31.96
N VAL A 8 -4.92 -21.32 -31.91
CA VAL A 8 -4.08 -20.91 -30.79
C VAL A 8 -4.06 -19.39 -30.65
N LEU A 9 -3.85 -18.66 -31.74
CA LEU A 9 -3.90 -17.19 -31.74
C LEU A 9 -5.26 -16.66 -31.29
N PHE A 10 -6.36 -17.26 -31.76
CA PHE A 10 -7.70 -16.88 -31.33
C PHE A 10 -7.90 -17.12 -29.83
N GLY A 11 -7.43 -18.26 -29.30
CA GLY A 11 -7.47 -18.55 -27.87
C GLY A 11 -6.69 -17.55 -27.03
N ILE A 12 -5.49 -17.14 -27.49
CA ILE A 12 -4.68 -16.12 -26.82
C ILE A 12 -5.40 -14.77 -26.81
N VAL A 13 -5.95 -14.34 -27.96
CA VAL A 13 -6.70 -13.09 -28.05
C VAL A 13 -7.91 -13.12 -27.12
N LEU A 14 -8.66 -14.22 -27.10
CA LEU A 14 -9.80 -14.39 -26.21
C LEU A 14 -9.39 -14.27 -24.73
N LEU A 15 -8.29 -14.90 -24.34
CA LEU A 15 -7.78 -14.84 -22.97
C LEU A 15 -7.35 -13.42 -22.57
N ILE A 16 -6.69 -12.69 -23.47
CA ILE A 16 -6.34 -11.28 -23.25
C ILE A 16 -7.60 -10.43 -23.10
N VAL A 17 -8.59 -10.60 -23.97
CA VAL A 17 -9.86 -9.85 -23.89
C VAL A 17 -10.57 -10.10 -22.57
N VAL A 18 -10.66 -11.36 -22.13
CA VAL A 18 -11.28 -11.72 -20.84
C VAL A 18 -10.51 -11.11 -19.67
N PHE A 19 -9.18 -11.18 -19.70
CA PHE A 19 -8.33 -10.59 -18.66
C PHE A 19 -8.53 -9.07 -18.55
N LEU A 20 -8.48 -8.36 -19.68
CA LEU A 20 -8.67 -6.90 -19.72
C LEU A 20 -10.08 -6.49 -19.31
N ALA A 21 -11.10 -7.20 -19.77
CA ALA A 21 -12.48 -6.95 -19.37
C ALA A 21 -12.67 -7.15 -17.86
N GLY A 22 -12.09 -8.21 -17.29
CA GLY A 22 -12.09 -8.44 -15.85
C GLY A 22 -11.41 -7.30 -15.08
N ALA A 23 -10.20 -6.94 -15.47
CA ALA A 23 -9.45 -5.84 -14.85
C ALA A 23 -10.19 -4.49 -14.91
N TYR A 24 -10.89 -4.22 -16.02
CA TYR A 24 -11.66 -2.98 -16.20
C TYR A 24 -12.88 -2.89 -15.27
N VAL A 25 -13.51 -4.02 -14.93
CA VAL A 25 -14.69 -4.07 -14.06
C VAL A 25 -14.30 -4.07 -12.57
N LEU A 26 -13.05 -4.41 -12.23
CA LEU A 26 -12.60 -4.45 -10.84
C LEU A 26 -12.60 -3.05 -10.19
N PRO A 27 -13.00 -2.93 -8.91
CA PRO A 27 -12.93 -1.67 -8.19
C PRO A 27 -11.50 -1.12 -8.13
N SER A 28 -11.33 0.15 -8.49
CA SER A 28 -10.04 0.85 -8.43
C SER A 28 -9.62 1.25 -7.01
N LYS A 29 -10.51 1.10 -6.02
CA LYS A 29 -10.28 1.47 -4.62
C LYS A 29 -10.52 0.27 -3.72
N VAL A 30 -9.56 0.00 -2.85
CA VAL A 30 -9.65 -1.02 -1.82
C VAL A 30 -9.49 -0.35 -0.46
N ILE A 31 -10.34 -0.72 0.50
CA ILE A 31 -10.22 -0.31 1.90
C ILE A 31 -9.64 -1.49 2.68
N VAL A 32 -8.53 -1.25 3.39
CA VAL A 32 -7.87 -2.26 4.23
C VAL A 32 -7.94 -1.79 5.68
N SER A 33 -8.50 -2.62 6.55
CA SER A 33 -8.49 -2.41 8.01
C SER A 33 -7.66 -3.49 8.70
N ARG A 34 -6.95 -3.10 9.76
CA ARG A 34 -6.21 -4.02 10.64
C ARG A 34 -6.32 -3.50 12.06
N ASP A 35 -6.56 -4.43 12.98
CA ASP A 35 -6.70 -4.14 14.41
C ASP A 35 -5.76 -5.03 15.22
N ILE A 36 -5.20 -4.48 16.29
CA ILE A 36 -4.38 -5.21 17.26
C ILE A 36 -4.75 -4.77 18.68
N LEU A 37 -4.72 -5.70 19.63
CA LEU A 37 -4.88 -5.38 21.05
C LEU A 37 -3.52 -5.06 21.66
N ILE A 38 -3.40 -3.88 22.27
CA ILE A 38 -2.21 -3.49 23.02
C ILE A 38 -2.62 -3.30 24.48
N ASN A 39 -2.07 -4.12 25.38
CA ASN A 39 -2.35 -4.03 26.81
C ASN A 39 -1.58 -2.87 27.46
N ALA A 40 -1.99 -1.63 27.13
CA ALA A 40 -1.41 -0.42 27.68
C ALA A 40 -2.44 0.72 27.72
N PRO A 41 -2.32 1.67 28.66
CA PRO A 41 -3.17 2.86 28.68
C PRO A 41 -3.04 3.69 27.39
N ALA A 42 -4.15 4.25 26.91
CA ALA A 42 -4.18 5.09 25.71
C ALA A 42 -3.20 6.28 25.77
N ALA A 43 -2.98 6.85 26.95
CA ALA A 43 -2.01 7.93 27.17
C ALA A 43 -0.55 7.54 26.84
N LYS A 44 -0.21 6.24 26.89
CA LYS A 44 1.11 5.74 26.46
C LYS A 44 1.17 5.47 24.95
N ILE A 45 0.04 5.15 24.32
CA ILE A 45 -0.05 4.81 22.90
C ILE A 45 -0.20 6.04 22.02
N PHE A 46 -1.08 6.98 22.40
CA PHE A 46 -1.39 8.16 21.59
C PHE A 46 -0.14 8.95 21.16
N PRO A 47 0.87 9.19 22.02
CA PRO A 47 2.09 9.87 21.60
C PRO A 47 2.90 9.14 20.52
N GLN A 48 2.76 7.82 20.36
CA GLN A 48 3.48 7.01 19.34
C GLN A 48 2.85 7.12 17.95
N ILE A 49 1.55 7.42 17.90
CA ILE A 49 0.78 7.57 16.64
C ILE A 49 0.53 9.05 16.27
N ASN A 50 0.52 9.93 17.26
CA ASN A 50 0.29 11.37 17.06
C ASN A 50 1.55 12.11 16.58
N ASP A 51 2.73 11.49 16.63
CA ASP A 51 3.96 12.06 16.06
C ASP A 51 4.54 11.11 15.00
N LEU A 52 4.50 11.54 13.74
CA LEU A 52 4.99 10.76 12.60
C LEU A 52 6.48 10.40 12.70
N ARG A 53 7.28 11.14 13.48
CA ARG A 53 8.70 10.81 13.70
C ARG A 53 8.85 9.54 14.54
N LYS A 54 7.92 9.28 15.45
CA LYS A 54 7.92 8.06 16.28
C LYS A 54 7.40 6.85 15.53
N PHE A 55 6.75 7.05 14.38
CA PHE A 55 6.27 5.96 13.54
C PHE A 55 7.41 5.02 13.11
N GLN A 56 8.62 5.53 12.91
CA GLN A 56 9.77 4.70 12.53
C GLN A 56 10.14 3.61 13.52
N ALA A 57 9.83 3.77 14.81
CA ALA A 57 10.16 2.77 15.82
C ALA A 57 9.37 1.46 15.63
N TRP A 58 8.24 1.49 14.92
CA TRP A 58 7.34 0.35 14.75
C TRP A 58 6.83 0.16 13.31
N SER A 59 7.18 1.07 12.40
CA SER A 59 6.89 0.95 10.98
C SER A 59 7.72 -0.16 10.34
N PRO A 60 7.14 -1.01 9.48
CA PRO A 60 7.90 -2.02 8.75
C PRO A 60 8.84 -1.42 7.69
N TRP A 61 8.59 -0.17 7.25
CA TRP A 61 9.24 0.42 6.09
C TRP A 61 10.75 0.64 6.28
N GLY A 62 11.19 1.10 7.46
CA GLY A 62 12.62 1.30 7.72
C GLY A 62 13.45 0.00 7.71
N ARG A 63 12.80 -1.15 7.91
CA ARG A 63 13.46 -2.46 7.76
C ARG A 63 13.48 -2.93 6.31
N ILE A 64 12.47 -2.57 5.52
CA ILE A 64 12.34 -2.96 4.11
C ILE A 64 13.28 -2.14 3.25
N ASP A 65 13.40 -0.84 3.53
CA ASP A 65 14.27 0.10 2.84
C ASP A 65 15.17 0.83 3.85
N PRO A 66 16.38 0.31 4.11
CA PRO A 66 17.33 0.90 5.06
C PRO A 66 17.89 2.27 4.62
N GLU A 67 17.88 2.57 3.32
CA GLU A 67 18.42 3.82 2.77
C GLU A 67 17.37 4.93 2.70
N MET A 68 16.12 4.62 3.05
CA MET A 68 15.01 5.56 3.05
C MET A 68 15.32 6.81 3.88
N LYS A 69 15.23 7.98 3.24
CA LYS A 69 15.42 9.26 3.92
C LYS A 69 14.08 9.90 4.20
N LEU A 70 13.82 10.18 5.48
CA LEU A 70 12.58 10.83 5.91
C LEU A 70 12.78 12.34 6.04
N VAL A 71 11.79 13.07 5.55
CA VAL A 71 11.69 14.52 5.72
C VAL A 71 10.35 14.81 6.38
N PHE A 72 10.39 15.62 7.44
CA PHE A 72 9.20 16.04 8.18
C PHE A 72 8.95 17.52 7.98
N SER A 73 7.68 17.88 7.80
CA SER A 73 7.25 19.27 7.61
C SER A 73 5.84 19.49 8.17
N GLY A 74 5.37 20.73 8.11
CA GLY A 74 4.05 21.10 8.64
C GLY A 74 4.04 21.24 10.16
N ALA A 75 2.96 20.81 10.80
CA ALA A 75 2.79 20.89 12.24
C ALA A 75 3.82 20.01 12.98
N GLU A 76 4.19 20.41 14.20
CA GLU A 76 5.13 19.63 15.00
C GLU A 76 4.59 18.22 15.32
N LYS A 77 3.29 18.09 15.59
CA LYS A 77 2.63 16.80 15.89
C LYS A 77 1.15 16.86 15.58
N GLY A 78 0.55 15.71 15.35
CA GLY A 78 -0.87 15.53 15.15
C GLY A 78 -1.35 16.04 13.80
N LYS A 79 -2.57 16.55 13.76
CA LYS A 79 -3.21 16.98 12.52
C LYS A 79 -2.36 18.06 11.84
N GLY A 80 -1.98 17.80 10.59
CA GLY A 80 -1.15 18.70 9.78
C GLY A 80 0.36 18.43 9.85
N GLN A 81 0.82 17.45 10.62
CA GLN A 81 2.18 16.94 10.49
C GLN A 81 2.30 16.13 9.18
N VAL A 82 3.40 16.32 8.46
CA VAL A 82 3.67 15.65 7.19
C VAL A 82 4.97 14.86 7.29
N SER A 83 4.98 13.65 6.74
CA SER A 83 6.16 12.81 6.55
C SER A 83 6.29 12.48 5.06
N ALA A 84 7.43 12.80 4.48
CA ALA A 84 7.81 12.44 3.12
C ALA A 84 9.04 11.53 3.16
N TRP A 85 9.22 10.69 2.14
CA TRP A 85 10.38 9.82 2.01
C TRP A 85 10.92 9.82 0.58
N THR A 86 12.23 9.61 0.46
CA THR A 86 12.97 9.43 -0.81
C THR A 86 13.91 8.25 -0.70
#